data_AF-K1T4Q2-F1
#
_entry.id   AF-K1T4Q2-F1
#
_cell.length_a   1.000
_cell.length_b   1.000
_cell.length_c   1.000
_cell.angle_alpha   90.00
_cell.angle_beta   90.00
_cell.angle_gamma   90.00
#
_symmetry.space_group_name_H-M   'P 1'
#
loop_
_entity.id
_entity.type
_entity.pdbx_description
1 polymer ?
#
loop_
_entity_poly.entity_id
_entity_poly.type
_entity_poly.pdbx_seq_one_letter_code
_entity_poly.pdbx_strand_id
1 'polypeptide(L)' 'IRLCRQNRGFWREEFFRREDPRGREYFWLTGEFVNAEPEAEDTDEWALAHGYVSVVPVQVDLTDYGRLTSLGEVLK' A
#
# COMPACT_ATOMS: atom_id res chain seq x y z
N ILE A 1 6.03 -15.28 -14.55
CA ILE A 1 5.06 -15.40 -13.44
C ILE A 1 5.88 -15.61 -12.15
N ARG A 2 5.57 -14.90 -11.07
CA ARG A 2 6.23 -14.99 -9.75
C ARG A 2 5.17 -15.03 -8.65
N LEU A 3 5.40 -15.88 -7.65
CA LEU A 3 4.67 -15.81 -6.39
C LEU A 3 5.31 -14.70 -5.55
N CYS A 4 4.50 -13.79 -5.04
CA CYS A 4 4.93 -12.59 -4.36
C CYS A 4 4.15 -12.43 -3.05
N ARG A 5 4.71 -11.70 -2.09
CA ARG A 5 3.93 -11.08 -1.02
C ARG A 5 3.51 -9.67 -1.44
N GLN A 6 2.52 -9.10 -0.75
CA GLN A 6 2.11 -7.71 -0.95
C GLN A 6 3.25 -6.76 -0.54
N ASN A 7 3.55 -5.78 -1.39
CA ASN A 7 4.46 -4.69 -1.06
C ASN A 7 3.91 -3.81 0.08
N ARG A 8 4.76 -3.36 0.99
CA ARG A 8 4.42 -2.29 1.95
C ARG A 8 4.56 -0.94 1.27
N GLY A 9 3.61 -0.63 0.41
CA GLY A 9 3.47 0.69 -0.22
C GLY A 9 2.29 1.48 0.33
N PHE A 10 2.38 2.81 0.19
CA PHE A 10 1.27 3.72 0.47
C PHE A 10 1.26 4.87 -0.52
N TRP A 11 0.10 5.47 -0.74
CA TRP A 11 0.01 6.71 -1.51
C TRP A 11 0.27 7.89 -0.58
N ARG A 12 1.24 8.73 -0.95
CA ARG A 12 1.43 10.03 -0.32
C ARG A 12 0.51 11.02 -1.02
N GLU A 13 -0.54 11.41 -0.32
CA GLU A 13 -1.62 12.22 -0.85
C GLU A 13 -1.21 13.70 -1.01
N GLU A 14 -1.68 14.31 -2.09
CA GLU A 14 -1.58 15.74 -2.37
C GLU A 14 -2.94 16.27 -2.83
N PHE A 15 -3.25 17.54 -2.58
CA PHE A 15 -4.51 18.16 -3.00
C PHE A 15 -4.25 19.31 -3.96
N PHE A 16 -4.57 19.10 -5.23
CA PHE A 16 -4.42 20.12 -6.26
C PHE A 16 -5.69 21.00 -6.36
N ARG A 17 -5.60 22.22 -5.82
CA ARG A 17 -6.69 23.21 -5.85
C ARG A 17 -6.94 23.74 -7.26
N ARG A 18 -8.20 23.78 -7.66
CA ARG A 18 -8.69 24.47 -8.87
C ARG A 18 -9.95 25.25 -8.56
N GLU A 19 -10.33 26.12 -9.49
CA GLU A 19 -11.55 26.91 -9.43
C GLU A 19 -12.43 26.54 -10.64
N ASP A 20 -13.73 26.32 -10.41
CA ASP A 20 -14.67 26.09 -11.49
C ASP A 20 -15.02 27.42 -12.20
N PRO A 21 -15.65 27.42 -13.39
CA PRO A 21 -16.02 28.65 -14.08
C PRO A 21 -17.01 29.56 -13.32
N ARG A 22 -17.57 29.11 -12.19
CA ARG A 22 -18.49 29.86 -11.32
C ARG A 22 -17.79 30.36 -10.05
N GLY A 23 -16.47 30.24 -9.96
CA GLY A 23 -15.69 30.72 -8.83
C GLY A 23 -15.64 29.79 -7.62
N ARG A 24 -16.09 28.54 -7.74
CA ARG A 24 -16.07 27.58 -6.62
C ARG A 24 -14.80 26.77 -6.64
N GLU A 25 -14.14 26.70 -5.48
CA GLU A 25 -12.97 25.87 -5.30
C GLU A 25 -13.33 24.38 -5.32
N TYR A 26 -12.48 23.59 -5.96
CA TYR A 26 -12.50 22.13 -5.87
C TYR A 26 -11.07 21.61 -5.83
N PHE A 27 -10.90 20.43 -5.26
CA PHE A 27 -9.58 19.83 -5.03
C PHE A 27 -9.52 18.47 -5.72
N TRP A 28 -8.52 18.28 -6.56
CA TRP A 28 -8.17 16.96 -7.03
C TRP A 28 -7.31 16.26 -5.99
N LEU A 29 -7.73 15.06 -5.56
CA LEU A 29 -6.84 14.15 -4.85
C LEU A 29 -5.81 13.61 -5.85
N THR A 30 -4.56 13.97 -5.62
CA THR A 30 -3.39 13.49 -6.37
C THR A 30 -2.42 12.85 -5.39
N GLY A 31 -1.26 12.41 -5.87
CA GLY A 31 -0.23 11.88 -5.01
C GLY A 31 0.77 11.02 -5.77
N GLU A 32 1.75 10.51 -5.02
CA GLU A 32 2.75 9.58 -5.49
C GLU A 32 2.67 8.27 -4.69
N PHE A 33 2.88 7.14 -5.37
CA PHE A 33 3.03 5.87 -4.69
C PHE A 33 4.44 5.79 -4.07
N VAL A 34 4.51 5.49 -2.79
CA VAL A 34 5.75 5.35 -2.03
C VAL A 34 5.92 3.90 -1.62
N ASN A 35 7.00 3.28 -2.08
CA ASN A 35 7.43 1.96 -1.61
C ASN A 35 8.25 2.13 -0.30
N ALA A 36 7.78 1.57 0.81
CA ALA A 36 8.49 1.62 2.09
C ALA A 36 9.60 0.57 2.24
N GLU A 37 9.78 -0.30 1.24
CA GLU A 37 10.74 -1.41 1.22
C GLU A 37 11.39 -1.56 -0.18
N PRO A 38 12.10 -0.54 -0.68
CA PRO A 38 12.60 -0.48 -2.06
C PRO A 38 13.57 -1.61 -2.42
N GLU A 39 14.25 -2.20 -1.44
CA GLU A 39 15.22 -3.29 -1.64
C GLU A 39 14.58 -4.69 -1.66
N ALA A 40 13.26 -4.79 -1.47
CA ALA A 40 12.58 -6.08 -1.40
C ALA A 40 12.32 -6.69 -2.79
N GLU A 41 12.91 -7.84 -3.06
CA GLU A 41 12.81 -8.54 -4.35
C GLU A 41 11.67 -9.59 -4.41
N ASP A 42 10.95 -9.78 -3.31
CA ASP A 42 9.87 -10.77 -3.16
C ASP A 42 8.45 -10.17 -3.22
N THR A 43 8.35 -8.89 -3.60
CA THR A 43 7.11 -8.13 -3.65
C THR A 43 6.44 -8.17 -5.03
N ASP A 44 5.15 -7.87 -5.05
CA ASP A 44 4.41 -7.63 -6.29
C ASP A 44 5.00 -6.48 -7.09
N GLU A 45 5.33 -5.37 -6.45
CA GLU A 45 5.87 -4.21 -7.15
C GLU A 45 7.23 -4.47 -7.79
N TRP A 46 8.13 -5.18 -7.10
CA TRP A 46 9.39 -5.59 -7.71
C TRP A 46 9.15 -6.51 -8.91
N ALA A 47 8.25 -7.48 -8.79
CA ALA A 47 7.96 -8.41 -9.89
C ALA A 47 7.42 -7.69 -11.13
N LEU A 48 6.52 -6.72 -10.94
CA LEU A 48 5.98 -5.89 -12.03
C LEU A 48 7.07 -5.03 -12.69
N ALA A 49 7.91 -4.35 -11.88
CA ALA A 49 9.03 -3.55 -12.38
C ALA A 49 10.03 -4.37 -13.22
N HIS A 50 10.12 -5.68 -12.98
CA HIS A 50 11.03 -6.61 -13.68
C HIS A 50 10.33 -7.44 -14.77
N GLY A 51 9.11 -7.07 -15.17
CA GLY A 51 8.41 -7.70 -16.31
C GLY A 51 7.81 -9.07 -16.03
N TYR A 52 7.62 -9.44 -14.76
CA TYR A 52 6.91 -10.66 -14.38
C TYR A 52 5.42 -10.39 -14.15
N VAL A 53 4.58 -11.39 -14.44
CA VAL A 53 3.24 -11.47 -13.85
C VAL A 53 3.37 -11.78 -12.35
N SER A 54 2.81 -10.92 -11.50
CA SER A 54 2.76 -11.10 -10.04
C SER A 54 1.52 -11.89 -9.62
N VAL A 55 1.69 -12.83 -8.68
CA VAL A 55 0.61 -13.56 -8.03
C VAL A 55 0.77 -13.41 -6.52
N VAL A 56 -0.19 -12.75 -5.87
CA VAL A 56 -0.17 -12.48 -4.42
C VAL A 56 -1.35 -13.20 -3.75
N PRO A 57 -1.10 -14.16 -2.84
CA PRO A 57 -2.16 -14.74 -2.04
C PRO A 57 -2.59 -13.73 -0.97
N VAL A 58 -3.86 -13.34 -0.99
CA VAL A 58 -4.44 -12.38 -0.04
C VAL A 58 -5.57 -13.03 0.77
N GLN A 59 -5.78 -12.54 1.99
CA GLN A 59 -6.88 -12.91 2.87
C GLN A 59 -7.56 -11.65 3.43
N VAL A 60 -8.84 -11.77 3.79
CA VAL A 60 -9.64 -10.63 4.30
C VAL A 60 -9.53 -10.45 5.81
N ASP A 61 -9.06 -11.46 6.54
CA ASP A 61 -8.84 -11.37 7.98
C ASP A 61 -7.58 -10.53 8.25
N LEU A 62 -7.77 -9.34 8.82
CA LEU A 62 -6.72 -8.37 9.12
C LEU A 62 -6.25 -8.45 10.58
N THR A 63 -6.69 -9.47 11.33
CA THR A 63 -6.22 -9.70 12.69
C THR A 63 -4.72 -9.99 12.67
N ASP A 64 -3.92 -9.16 13.35
CA ASP A 64 -2.49 -9.43 13.56
C ASP A 64 -2.33 -10.50 14.65
N TYR A 65 -2.45 -11.76 14.26
CA TYR A 65 -2.34 -12.91 15.16
C TYR A 65 -0.98 -12.96 15.89
N GLY A 66 0.09 -12.50 15.25
CA GLY A 66 1.42 -12.42 15.87
C GLY A 66 1.43 -11.43 17.03
N ARG A 67 0.85 -10.24 16.83
CA ARG A 67 0.67 -9.27 17.93
C ARG A 67 -0.34 -9.74 18.96
N LEU A 68 -1.44 -10.37 18.55
CA LEU A 68 -2.46 -10.88 19.47
C LEU A 68 -1.85 -11.82 20.53
N THR A 69 -0.96 -12.73 20.11
CA THR A 69 -0.20 -13.58 21.04
C THR A 69 0.64 -12.76 22.02
N SER A 70 1.43 -11.80 21.53
CA SER A 70 2.29 -10.97 22.39
C SER A 70 1.51 -10.12 23.40
N LEU A 71 0.38 -9.50 23.01
CA LEU A 71 -0.45 -8.74 23.95
C LEU A 71 -1.13 -9.64 24.99
N GLY A 72 -1.55 -10.85 24.60
CA GLY A 72 -2.12 -11.82 25.53
C GLY A 72 -1.14 -12.29 26.61
N GLU A 73 0.17 -12.16 26.39
CA GLU A 73 1.20 -12.43 27.41
C GLU A 73 1.37 -11.27 28.39
N VAL A 74 1.30 -10.03 27.90
CA VAL A 74 1.47 -8.80 28.70
C VAL A 74 0.24 -8.50 29.57
N LEU A 75 -0.96 -8.85 29.10
CA LEU A 75 -2.23 -8.56 29.78
C LEU A 75 -2.66 -9.64 30.80
N LYS A 76 -1.79 -10.58 31.14
CA LYS A 76 -1.99 -11.53 32.25
C LYS A 76 -1.75 -10.84 33.60
#